data_AF-A0A9P8FHQ4-F1
#
_entry.id   AF-A0A9P8FHQ4-F1
#
_cell.length_a   1.000
_cell.length_b   1.000
_cell.length_c   1.000
_cell.angle_alpha   90.00
_cell.angle_beta   90.00
_cell.angle_gamma   90.00
#
_symmetry.space_group_name_H-M   'P 1'
#
loop_
_entity.id
_entity.type
_entity.pdbx_description
1 polymer ?
#
loop_
_entity_poly.entity_id
_entity_poly.type
_entity_poly.pdbx_seq_one_letter_code
_entity_poly.pdbx_strand_id
1 'polypeptide(L)'
;MVHVEMLVGLRKTDEGATVKEYAAVEGLEADYAAQAIVDEVVSEDQRFLEKAALPLEEEFPLNSRAFFLGDFNYGRPALVDGHENGKVNIRVNTVKVREPDFGHQIAHQAERQFPYKPAFAVAKELNLHPLVLSKLTASFRVNSSGLQLNLGLNLKFEARKMKVLGYSRKSERGWEYSQKAIDLIATYMTKFPEFVARIQANPSGDVFNDTDFYPADIAKEKMKEIGAWLKSVETKSLERVPLDAEQMNSDTVMALERAAEHYLSLSANQIEDKIMNGVPRHALLKPSDAEQRLGGQRFALGDRIVYVQDSGRVPIASRGTVVGITKTPRTTMLDVVFDYSFMSGTSLGDRCSPFRGSTVPVTSVLNLSDRQCIAESKAAAQKRQPPKQTPLTVNGGYGPPQEQWRPANAPPPLRGSFSGAMGGRGRGGHDNLPIRGGNPNRGRGRGGRGGYTIVDNSDPMENVVRNNLAFRPQNMSAVPPPAILNNDYRGRGRGRGRGGEGRGRGGPRGGHAPRGRGGAVNGTGHSS
;
A
#
# COMPACT_ATOMS: atom_id res chain seq x y z
N MET A 1 -29.61 7.36 -17.28
CA MET A 1 -28.35 7.28 -16.51
C MET A 1 -28.62 6.36 -15.35
N VAL A 2 -27.76 5.39 -15.11
CA VAL A 2 -27.89 4.36 -14.07
C VAL A 2 -26.63 4.45 -13.21
N HIS A 3 -26.83 4.66 -11.92
CA HIS A 3 -25.74 4.66 -10.94
C HIS A 3 -25.57 3.24 -10.39
N VAL A 4 -24.35 2.72 -10.36
CA VAL A 4 -24.06 1.35 -9.92
C VAL A 4 -22.91 1.32 -8.92
N GLU A 5 -23.00 0.40 -7.96
CA GLU A 5 -21.87 0.01 -7.12
C GLU A 5 -21.17 -1.20 -7.74
N MET A 6 -19.84 -1.16 -7.75
CA MET A 6 -19.04 -2.21 -8.39
C MET A 6 -18.90 -3.41 -7.47
N LEU A 7 -19.00 -4.61 -8.05
CA LEU A 7 -18.67 -5.84 -7.36
C LEU A 7 -17.16 -5.89 -7.10
N VAL A 8 -16.75 -5.83 -5.84
CA VAL A 8 -15.34 -5.84 -5.43
C VAL A 8 -14.87 -7.26 -5.11
N GLY A 9 -15.74 -8.09 -4.55
CA GLY A 9 -15.34 -9.39 -4.06
C GLY A 9 -16.49 -10.23 -3.52
N LEU A 10 -16.11 -11.31 -2.84
CA LEU A 10 -16.98 -12.07 -1.97
C LEU A 10 -16.55 -11.83 -0.52
N ARG A 11 -17.53 -11.60 0.36
CA ARG A 11 -17.33 -11.49 1.80
C ARG A 11 -17.88 -12.73 2.48
N LYS A 12 -17.10 -13.30 3.40
CA LYS A 12 -17.55 -14.43 4.22
C LYS A 12 -18.24 -13.94 5.49
N THR A 13 -19.48 -14.37 5.68
CA THR A 13 -20.29 -14.04 6.86
C THR A 13 -19.86 -14.86 8.08
N ASP A 14 -20.23 -14.42 9.28
CA ASP A 14 -19.96 -15.14 10.54
C ASP A 14 -20.68 -16.51 10.61
N GLU A 15 -21.78 -16.63 9.85
CA GLU A 15 -22.50 -17.87 9.64
C GLU A 15 -21.86 -18.76 8.57
N GLY A 16 -20.78 -18.35 7.90
CA GLY A 16 -20.03 -19.18 6.95
C GLY A 16 -20.51 -19.13 5.49
N ALA A 17 -21.58 -18.39 5.18
CA ALA A 17 -22.00 -18.13 3.80
C ALA A 17 -21.09 -17.09 3.14
N THR A 18 -20.86 -17.20 1.82
CA THR A 18 -20.14 -16.20 1.03
C THR A 18 -21.11 -15.41 0.17
N VAL A 19 -21.14 -14.09 0.36
CA VAL A 19 -22.05 -13.15 -0.32
C VAL A 19 -21.27 -12.14 -1.14
N LYS A 20 -21.86 -11.61 -2.20
CA LYS A 20 -21.26 -10.58 -3.04
C LYS A 20 -21.06 -9.29 -2.24
N GLU A 21 -19.89 -8.70 -2.37
CA GLU A 21 -19.54 -7.43 -1.74
C GLU A 21 -19.40 -6.34 -2.80
N TYR A 22 -20.23 -5.31 -2.65
CA TYR A 22 -20.27 -4.15 -3.53
C TYR A 22 -19.70 -2.93 -2.81
N ALA A 23 -18.89 -2.15 -3.51
CA ALA A 23 -18.39 -0.89 -2.99
C ALA A 23 -18.05 0.08 -4.13
N ALA A 24 -17.98 1.37 -3.78
CA ALA A 24 -17.42 2.38 -4.67
C ALA A 24 -15.91 2.15 -4.85
N VAL A 25 -15.47 2.00 -6.11
CA VAL A 25 -14.05 1.85 -6.45
C VAL A 25 -13.51 3.20 -6.89
N GLU A 26 -12.52 3.71 -6.16
CA GLU A 26 -11.89 4.99 -6.51
C GLU A 26 -11.30 4.95 -7.93
N GLY A 27 -11.67 5.95 -8.74
CA GLY A 27 -11.20 6.08 -10.12
C GLY A 27 -11.98 5.29 -11.16
N LEU A 28 -13.03 4.56 -10.77
CA LEU A 28 -14.01 3.98 -11.70
C LEU A 28 -15.25 4.87 -11.78
N GLU A 29 -15.78 5.04 -12.99
CA GLU A 29 -17.04 5.75 -13.20
C GLU A 29 -18.20 4.89 -12.67
N ALA A 30 -19.05 5.47 -11.84
CA ALA A 30 -20.22 4.78 -11.27
C ALA A 30 -21.50 5.02 -12.08
N ASP A 31 -21.46 5.96 -13.02
CA ASP A 31 -22.62 6.40 -13.80
C ASP A 31 -22.52 5.89 -15.24
N TYR A 32 -23.48 5.06 -15.64
CA TYR A 32 -23.54 4.49 -16.98
C TYR A 32 -24.80 4.97 -17.71
N ALA A 33 -24.71 5.06 -19.03
CA ALA A 33 -25.89 5.31 -19.86
C ALA A 33 -26.83 4.10 -19.78
N ALA A 34 -28.15 4.32 -19.69
CA ALA A 34 -29.10 3.23 -19.45
C ALA A 34 -29.06 2.18 -20.58
N GLN A 35 -28.80 2.63 -21.81
CA GLN A 35 -28.65 1.76 -22.98
C GLN A 35 -27.39 0.87 -22.98
N ALA A 36 -26.44 1.11 -22.07
CA ALA A 36 -25.22 0.31 -21.93
C ALA A 36 -25.35 -0.79 -20.85
N ILE A 37 -26.48 -0.83 -20.13
CA ILE A 37 -26.73 -1.84 -19.10
C ILE A 37 -27.20 -3.14 -19.75
N VAL A 38 -26.60 -4.24 -19.30
CA VAL A 38 -26.99 -5.61 -19.66
C VAL A 38 -27.48 -6.28 -18.39
N ASP A 39 -28.76 -6.64 -18.35
CA ASP A 39 -29.40 -7.17 -17.14
C ASP A 39 -28.91 -8.58 -16.79
N GLU A 40 -28.70 -9.43 -17.80
CA GLU A 40 -28.31 -10.82 -17.61
C GLU A 40 -27.20 -11.22 -18.60
N VAL A 41 -26.27 -12.04 -18.13
CA VAL A 41 -25.17 -12.57 -18.92
C VAL A 41 -25.24 -14.10 -18.92
N VAL A 42 -25.08 -14.72 -20.08
CA VAL A 42 -25.18 -16.18 -20.25
C VAL A 42 -24.16 -16.95 -19.41
N SER A 43 -22.98 -16.38 -19.19
CA SER A 43 -21.89 -16.97 -18.44
C SER A 43 -21.42 -16.01 -17.35
N GLU A 44 -21.92 -16.20 -16.14
CA GLU A 44 -21.43 -15.49 -14.96
C GLU A 44 -20.00 -15.93 -14.59
N ASP A 45 -19.26 -15.05 -13.94
CA ASP A 45 -17.93 -15.38 -13.40
C ASP A 45 -18.08 -16.24 -12.13
N GLN A 46 -17.65 -17.50 -12.25
CA GLN A 46 -17.77 -18.51 -11.21
C GLN A 46 -17.10 -18.13 -9.88
N ARG A 47 -16.13 -17.21 -9.90
CA ARG A 47 -15.41 -16.74 -8.70
C ARG A 47 -16.29 -15.89 -7.79
N PHE A 48 -17.36 -15.32 -8.31
CA PHE A 48 -18.28 -14.44 -7.58
C PHE A 48 -19.64 -15.07 -7.31
N LEU A 49 -19.77 -16.38 -7.52
CA LEU A 49 -20.99 -17.09 -7.14
C LEU A 49 -21.11 -17.16 -5.63
N GLU A 50 -22.26 -16.75 -5.11
CA GLU A 50 -22.58 -16.85 -3.70
C GLU A 50 -22.73 -18.32 -3.29
N LYS A 51 -22.35 -18.63 -2.06
CA LYS A 51 -22.43 -19.99 -1.52
C LYS A 51 -23.08 -19.95 -0.16
N ALA A 52 -24.04 -20.84 0.04
CA ALA A 52 -24.65 -21.05 1.35
C ALA A 52 -23.62 -21.55 2.36
N ALA A 53 -23.92 -21.34 3.64
CA ALA A 53 -23.10 -21.82 4.73
C ALA A 53 -23.01 -23.36 4.70
N LEU A 54 -21.78 -23.88 4.65
CA LEU A 54 -21.56 -25.31 4.79
C LEU A 54 -21.82 -25.76 6.24
N PRO A 55 -22.17 -27.04 6.46
CA PRO A 55 -22.13 -27.64 7.79
C PRO A 55 -20.75 -27.47 8.44
N LEU A 56 -20.73 -27.37 9.77
CA LEU A 56 -19.49 -27.07 10.50
C LEU A 56 -18.43 -28.16 10.31
N GLU A 57 -18.88 -29.40 10.29
CA GLU A 57 -18.06 -30.61 10.14
C GLU A 57 -17.40 -30.70 8.75
N GLU A 58 -18.05 -30.15 7.73
CA GLU A 58 -17.53 -30.09 6.36
C GLU A 58 -16.59 -28.89 6.18
N GLU A 59 -16.93 -27.75 6.78
CA GLU A 59 -16.12 -26.54 6.71
C GLU A 59 -14.77 -26.70 7.48
N PHE A 60 -14.84 -27.31 8.67
CA PHE A 60 -13.74 -27.54 9.60
C PHE A 60 -13.61 -29.04 9.94
N PRO A 61 -13.17 -29.90 9.01
CA PRO A 61 -13.05 -31.33 9.30
C PRO A 61 -12.03 -31.62 10.39
N LEU A 62 -12.10 -32.82 10.98
CA LEU A 62 -11.13 -33.29 11.97
C LEU A 62 -9.70 -33.15 11.45
N ASN A 63 -8.78 -32.72 12.32
CA ASN A 63 -7.38 -32.42 12.02
C ASN A 63 -7.15 -31.27 11.03
N SER A 64 -8.18 -30.51 10.66
CA SER A 64 -7.99 -29.29 9.86
C SER A 64 -7.29 -28.20 10.67
N ARG A 65 -6.59 -27.31 9.95
CA ARG A 65 -5.82 -26.20 10.52
C ARG A 65 -6.62 -24.91 10.39
N ALA A 66 -6.66 -24.14 11.48
CA ALA A 66 -7.29 -22.83 11.54
C ALA A 66 -6.42 -21.87 12.38
N PHE A 67 -6.79 -20.60 12.39
CA PHE A 67 -6.28 -19.63 13.36
C PHE A 67 -7.38 -19.28 14.35
N PHE A 68 -7.03 -19.22 15.63
CA PHE A 68 -7.98 -18.85 16.67
C PHE A 68 -8.12 -17.32 16.78
N LEU A 69 -9.35 -16.82 16.70
CA LEU A 69 -9.68 -15.39 16.76
C LEU A 69 -10.27 -14.94 18.11
N GLY A 70 -10.23 -15.80 19.14
CA GLY A 70 -10.69 -15.41 20.47
C GLY A 70 -9.73 -14.47 21.20
N ASP A 71 -10.21 -13.84 22.29
CA ASP A 71 -9.42 -12.92 23.13
C ASP A 71 -8.11 -13.54 23.64
N PHE A 72 -8.19 -14.81 24.04
CA PHE A 72 -7.06 -15.60 24.52
C PHE A 72 -6.31 -16.18 23.31
N ASN A 73 -5.00 -16.00 23.19
CA ASN A 73 -4.22 -16.56 22.08
C ASN A 73 -4.70 -16.16 20.67
N TYR A 74 -5.19 -14.93 20.53
CA TYR A 74 -5.57 -14.37 19.24
C TYR A 74 -4.48 -14.54 18.17
N GLY A 75 -4.87 -15.03 16.99
CA GLY A 75 -4.01 -15.29 15.85
C GLY A 75 -3.07 -16.48 16.00
N ARG A 76 -3.28 -17.35 17.00
CA ARG A 76 -2.48 -18.58 17.15
C ARG A 76 -3.02 -19.70 16.26
N PRO A 77 -2.13 -20.54 15.70
CA PRO A 77 -2.55 -21.77 15.02
C PRO A 77 -3.36 -22.66 15.95
N ALA A 78 -4.42 -23.23 15.39
CA ALA A 78 -5.34 -24.14 16.04
C ALA A 78 -5.56 -25.38 15.16
N LEU A 79 -5.71 -26.53 15.80
CA LEU A 79 -6.06 -27.79 15.15
C LEU A 79 -7.43 -28.26 15.65
N VAL A 80 -8.27 -28.70 14.73
CA VAL A 80 -9.64 -29.17 15.03
C VAL A 80 -9.57 -30.60 15.58
N ASP A 81 -9.91 -30.78 16.86
CA ASP A 81 -9.91 -32.08 17.55
C ASP A 81 -11.30 -32.74 17.53
N GLY A 82 -12.39 -31.97 17.41
CA GLY A 82 -13.75 -32.52 17.43
C GLY A 82 -14.85 -31.50 17.21
N HIS A 83 -16.09 -31.98 17.15
CA HIS A 83 -17.30 -31.17 17.06
C HIS A 83 -18.25 -31.55 18.18
N GLU A 84 -18.86 -30.56 18.82
CA GLU A 84 -19.80 -30.77 19.92
C GLU A 84 -20.88 -29.67 19.89
N ASN A 85 -22.15 -30.07 19.82
CA ASN A 85 -23.31 -29.17 19.89
C ASN A 85 -23.24 -27.96 18.91
N GLY A 86 -22.84 -28.20 17.65
CA GLY A 86 -22.71 -27.14 16.64
C GLY A 86 -21.54 -26.18 16.89
N LYS A 87 -20.55 -26.61 17.68
CA LYS A 87 -19.31 -25.89 17.97
C LYS A 87 -18.11 -26.80 17.76
N VAL A 88 -16.92 -26.19 17.69
CA VAL A 88 -15.67 -26.89 17.43
C VAL A 88 -14.85 -27.02 18.71
N ASN A 89 -14.27 -28.19 18.95
CA ASN A 89 -13.26 -28.42 19.96
C ASN A 89 -11.89 -28.35 19.26
N ILE A 90 -11.01 -27.50 19.78
CA ILE A 90 -9.72 -27.19 19.15
C ILE A 90 -8.57 -27.34 20.13
N ARG A 91 -7.37 -27.58 19.57
CA ARG A 91 -6.10 -27.48 20.28
C ARG A 91 -5.34 -26.27 19.76
N VAL A 92 -5.11 -25.29 20.64
CA VAL A 92 -4.44 -24.03 20.29
C VAL A 92 -3.04 -24.02 20.89
N ASN A 93 -2.07 -23.60 20.08
CA ASN A 93 -0.71 -23.37 20.54
C ASN A 93 -0.64 -22.08 21.38
N THR A 94 -0.16 -22.18 22.61
CA THR A 94 -0.09 -21.07 23.57
C THR A 94 1.35 -20.78 23.95
N VAL A 95 1.70 -19.51 24.14
CA VAL A 95 3.03 -19.10 24.59
C VAL A 95 2.91 -18.43 25.95
N LYS A 96 3.68 -18.88 26.94
CA LYS A 96 3.63 -18.32 28.30
C LYS A 96 4.18 -16.90 28.36
N VAL A 97 5.22 -16.60 27.58
CA VAL A 97 5.78 -15.25 27.49
C VAL A 97 4.80 -14.36 26.72
N ARG A 98 4.38 -13.27 27.37
CA ARG A 98 3.63 -12.21 26.70
C ARG A 98 4.57 -11.47 25.75
N GLU A 99 4.14 -11.30 24.51
CA GLU A 99 4.84 -10.50 23.51
C GLU A 99 4.82 -9.02 23.92
N PRO A 100 5.98 -8.37 24.11
CA PRO A 100 6.03 -6.95 24.40
C PRO A 100 5.72 -6.15 23.13
N ASP A 101 5.20 -4.94 23.31
CA ASP A 101 4.91 -4.02 22.20
C ASP A 101 6.17 -3.25 21.76
N PHE A 102 7.21 -3.99 21.38
CA PHE A 102 8.49 -3.40 20.99
C PHE A 102 8.39 -2.65 19.65
N GLY A 103 7.46 -3.06 18.77
CA GLY A 103 7.28 -2.51 17.44
C GLY A 103 6.91 -1.02 17.47
N HIS A 104 5.83 -0.67 18.14
CA HIS A 104 5.40 0.72 18.31
C HIS A 104 6.39 1.55 19.13
N GLN A 105 6.97 0.96 20.18
CA GLN A 105 7.94 1.66 21.02
C GLN A 105 9.16 2.12 20.20
N ILE A 106 9.71 1.23 19.38
CA ILE A 106 10.86 1.53 18.51
C ILE A 106 10.47 2.54 17.43
N ALA A 107 9.28 2.41 16.81
CA ALA A 107 8.78 3.36 15.83
C ALA A 107 8.66 4.78 16.42
N HIS A 108 8.02 4.92 17.58
CA HIS A 108 7.87 6.20 18.28
C HIS A 108 9.21 6.77 18.76
N GLN A 109 10.12 5.92 19.22
CA GLN A 109 11.46 6.35 19.63
C GLN A 109 12.25 6.90 18.44
N ALA A 110 12.18 6.24 17.28
CA ALA A 110 12.86 6.69 16.06
C ALA A 110 12.34 8.05 15.59
N GLU A 111 11.02 8.28 15.63
CA GLU A 111 10.44 9.57 15.25
C GLU A 111 10.87 10.70 16.20
N ARG A 112 11.00 10.41 17.50
CA ARG A 112 11.51 11.38 18.49
C ARG A 112 13.00 11.66 18.35
N GLN A 113 13.80 10.64 18.03
CA GLN A 113 15.25 10.78 17.86
C GLN A 113 15.61 11.55 16.59
N PHE A 114 14.81 11.41 15.52
CA PHE A 114 15.07 12.03 14.23
C PHE A 114 13.89 12.88 13.76
N PRO A 115 13.61 14.02 14.42
CA PRO A 115 12.52 14.89 14.02
C PRO A 115 12.84 15.53 12.66
N TYR A 116 11.83 15.59 11.79
CA TYR A 116 11.94 16.37 10.56
C TYR A 116 11.65 17.84 10.84
N LYS A 117 12.41 18.71 10.18
CA LYS A 117 12.22 20.16 10.23
C LYS A 117 11.52 20.64 8.96
N PRO A 118 10.58 21.58 9.06
CA PRO A 118 9.91 22.13 7.88
C PRO A 118 10.90 22.93 7.01
N ALA A 119 10.66 22.95 5.69
CA ALA A 119 11.56 23.58 4.71
C ALA A 119 11.93 25.02 5.04
N PHE A 120 11.00 25.83 5.58
CA PHE A 120 11.29 27.23 5.93
C PHE A 120 12.29 27.34 7.09
N ALA A 121 12.23 26.42 8.07
CA ALA A 121 13.14 26.41 9.21
C ALA A 121 14.55 25.99 8.76
N VAL A 122 14.63 24.98 7.89
CA VAL A 122 15.89 24.53 7.28
C VAL A 122 16.52 25.63 6.41
N ALA A 123 15.71 26.35 5.63
CA ALA A 123 16.18 27.48 4.82
C ALA A 123 16.79 28.57 5.70
N LYS A 124 16.16 28.89 6.85
CA LYS A 124 16.69 29.86 7.81
C LYS A 124 17.97 29.38 8.51
N GLU A 125 18.01 28.11 8.91
CA GLU A 125 19.18 27.49 9.56
C GLU A 125 20.42 27.49 8.65
N LEU A 126 20.22 27.26 7.34
CA LEU A 126 21.29 27.24 6.34
C LEU A 126 21.53 28.60 5.67
N ASN A 127 20.86 29.68 6.10
CA ASN A 127 20.90 31.00 5.45
C ASN A 127 20.65 30.94 3.92
N LEU A 128 19.71 30.10 3.49
CA LEU A 128 19.29 29.95 2.10
C LEU A 128 17.95 30.64 1.86
N HIS A 129 17.77 31.22 0.67
CA HIS A 129 16.43 31.60 0.21
C HIS A 129 15.56 30.33 0.01
N PRO A 130 14.26 30.31 0.38
CA PRO A 130 13.42 29.11 0.28
C PRO A 130 13.35 28.48 -1.12
N LEU A 131 13.35 29.30 -2.18
CA LEU A 131 13.39 28.81 -3.57
C LEU A 131 14.71 28.10 -3.91
N VAL A 132 15.82 28.56 -3.35
CA VAL A 132 17.14 27.96 -3.56
C VAL A 132 17.19 26.59 -2.91
N LEU A 133 16.72 26.48 -1.65
CA LEU A 133 16.56 25.19 -0.98
C LEU A 133 15.68 24.24 -1.81
N SER A 134 14.58 24.75 -2.36
CA SER A 134 13.68 23.96 -3.21
C SER A 134 14.38 23.41 -4.46
N LYS A 135 15.21 24.22 -5.13
CA LYS A 135 15.99 23.83 -6.31
C LYS A 135 17.08 22.82 -5.97
N LEU A 136 17.88 23.09 -4.94
CA LEU A 136 18.98 22.22 -4.51
C LEU A 136 18.50 20.83 -4.09
N THR A 137 17.32 20.75 -3.46
CA THR A 137 16.75 19.48 -3.00
C THR A 137 15.88 18.77 -4.03
N ALA A 138 15.45 19.43 -5.09
CA ALA A 138 14.72 18.84 -6.22
C ALA A 138 15.70 18.42 -7.35
N SER A 139 15.15 18.03 -8.50
CA SER A 139 15.94 17.90 -9.73
C SER A 139 16.26 19.30 -10.27
N PHE A 140 17.55 19.65 -10.29
CA PHE A 140 18.04 20.94 -10.78
C PHE A 140 18.78 20.75 -12.09
N ARG A 141 18.18 21.15 -13.21
CA ARG A 141 18.76 20.95 -14.54
C ARG A 141 19.51 22.19 -14.99
N VAL A 142 20.75 21.99 -15.43
CA VAL A 142 21.62 23.02 -16.00
C VAL A 142 22.04 22.59 -17.41
N ASN A 143 21.93 23.51 -18.36
CA ASN A 143 22.40 23.29 -19.73
C ASN A 143 23.91 23.54 -19.79
N SER A 144 24.68 22.55 -20.26
CA SER A 144 26.11 22.68 -20.52
C SER A 144 26.45 22.06 -21.86
N SER A 145 27.02 22.84 -22.78
CA SER A 145 27.45 22.37 -24.11
C SER A 145 26.36 21.59 -24.89
N GLY A 146 25.09 22.01 -24.79
CA GLY A 146 23.95 21.35 -25.44
C GLY A 146 23.40 20.10 -24.73
N LEU A 147 23.96 19.73 -23.56
CA LEU A 147 23.48 18.64 -22.72
C LEU A 147 22.83 19.18 -21.44
N GLN A 148 21.72 18.56 -21.00
CA GLN A 148 21.11 18.87 -19.71
C GLN A 148 21.71 17.99 -18.61
N LEU A 149 22.39 18.61 -17.65
CA LEU A 149 22.95 17.95 -16.48
C LEU A 149 22.05 18.18 -15.26
N ASN A 150 21.73 17.11 -14.53
CA ASN A 150 21.01 17.22 -13.26
C ASN A 150 22.01 17.39 -12.10
N LEU A 151 22.01 18.57 -11.48
CA LEU A 151 22.91 18.97 -10.40
C LEU A 151 22.16 19.21 -9.08
N GLY A 152 20.96 18.64 -8.94
CA GLY A 152 20.19 18.66 -7.70
C GLY A 152 20.43 17.40 -6.87
N LEU A 153 20.24 17.50 -5.56
CA LEU A 153 20.36 16.37 -4.62
C LEU A 153 19.22 15.35 -4.75
N ASN A 154 18.17 15.66 -5.53
CA ASN A 154 17.09 14.73 -5.86
C ASN A 154 16.42 14.10 -4.63
N LEU A 155 16.28 14.87 -3.54
CA LEU A 155 15.65 14.43 -2.30
C LEU A 155 14.11 14.48 -2.39
N LYS A 156 13.57 15.35 -3.25
CA LYS A 156 12.13 15.48 -3.47
C LYS A 156 11.74 15.50 -4.95
N PHE A 157 10.57 14.96 -5.27
CA PHE A 157 10.01 14.92 -6.62
C PHE A 157 8.52 15.29 -6.62
N GLU A 158 8.23 16.60 -6.64
CA GLU A 158 6.85 17.11 -6.63
C GLU A 158 6.03 16.61 -7.83
N ALA A 159 6.57 16.75 -9.06
CA ALA A 159 5.88 16.35 -10.28
C ALA A 159 5.57 14.85 -10.38
N ARG A 160 6.39 14.01 -9.72
CA ARG A 160 6.21 12.56 -9.73
C ARG A 160 5.54 12.03 -8.47
N LYS A 161 5.16 12.91 -7.53
CA LYS A 161 4.63 12.53 -6.21
C LYS A 161 5.51 11.48 -5.51
N MET A 162 6.83 11.69 -5.49
CA MET A 162 7.78 10.83 -4.78
C MET A 162 8.64 11.62 -3.79
N LYS A 163 9.09 10.92 -2.74
CA LYS A 163 10.01 11.39 -1.70
C LYS A 163 11.18 10.41 -1.56
N VAL A 164 12.29 10.89 -1.00
CA VAL A 164 13.40 10.02 -0.60
C VAL A 164 13.30 9.68 0.89
N LEU A 165 13.26 8.39 1.21
CA LEU A 165 13.12 7.87 2.58
C LEU A 165 14.28 8.29 3.47
N GLY A 166 13.98 8.66 4.71
CA GLY A 166 14.98 9.08 5.69
C GLY A 166 15.61 10.45 5.42
N TYR A 167 15.34 11.09 4.28
CA TYR A 167 15.83 12.42 3.92
C TYR A 167 14.71 13.46 3.84
N SER A 168 13.57 13.12 3.24
CA SER A 168 12.46 14.06 3.01
C SER A 168 11.11 13.44 3.32
N ARG A 169 10.18 14.28 3.78
CA ARG A 169 8.76 13.94 3.87
C ARG A 169 7.90 15.12 3.43
N LYS A 170 6.65 14.85 3.08
CA LYS A 170 5.67 15.88 2.76
C LYS A 170 4.53 15.79 3.76
N SER A 171 4.31 16.86 4.50
CA SER A 171 3.15 17.05 5.37
C SER A 171 2.15 17.99 4.69
N GLU A 172 0.99 18.20 5.32
CA GLU A 172 0.01 19.20 4.86
C GLU A 172 0.60 20.61 4.78
N ARG A 173 1.60 20.90 5.62
CA ARG A 173 2.26 22.20 5.70
C ARG A 173 3.37 22.38 4.64
N GLY A 174 3.72 21.31 3.91
CA GLY A 174 4.72 21.34 2.85
C GLY A 174 5.83 20.31 3.04
N TRP A 175 6.98 20.58 2.43
CA TRP A 175 8.15 19.70 2.48
C TRP A 175 8.90 19.85 3.81
N GLU A 176 9.37 18.73 4.34
CA GLU A 176 10.15 18.65 5.56
C GLU A 176 11.37 17.75 5.34
N TYR A 177 12.47 18.04 6.03
CA TYR A 177 13.75 17.38 5.84
C TYR A 177 14.28 16.85 7.17
N SER A 178 14.90 15.68 7.13
CA SER A 178 15.56 15.09 8.29
C SER A 178 16.92 15.74 8.54
N GLN A 179 17.53 15.48 9.69
CA GLN A 179 18.89 15.94 9.96
C GLN A 179 19.91 15.41 8.94
N LYS A 180 19.78 14.15 8.51
CA LYS A 180 20.64 13.56 7.46
C LYS A 180 20.58 14.36 6.14
N ALA A 181 19.40 14.87 5.77
CA ALA A 181 19.25 15.74 4.62
C ALA A 181 19.88 17.12 4.82
N ILE A 182 19.74 17.70 6.01
CA ILE A 182 20.35 18.99 6.35
C ILE A 182 21.87 18.89 6.27
N ASP A 183 22.45 17.83 6.85
CA ASP A 183 23.90 17.58 6.83
C ASP A 183 24.41 17.39 5.39
N LEU A 184 23.62 16.71 4.55
CA LEU A 184 23.93 16.53 3.13
C LEU A 184 23.86 17.86 2.35
N ILE A 185 22.86 18.69 2.61
CA ILE A 185 22.75 20.03 1.99
C ILE A 185 23.91 20.91 2.45
N ALA A 186 24.25 20.90 3.73
CA ALA A 186 25.39 21.65 4.28
C ALA A 186 26.71 21.20 3.62
N THR A 187 26.91 19.88 3.47
CA THR A 187 28.08 19.33 2.75
C THR A 187 28.10 19.76 1.29
N TYR A 188 26.94 19.84 0.63
CA TYR A 188 26.87 20.33 -0.74
C TYR A 188 27.28 21.81 -0.84
N MET A 189 26.82 22.62 0.10
CA MET A 189 27.13 24.04 0.18
C MET A 189 28.61 24.31 0.46
N THR A 190 29.24 23.53 1.34
CA THR A 190 30.66 23.71 1.67
C THR A 190 31.58 23.27 0.55
N LYS A 191 31.20 22.23 -0.22
CA LYS A 191 31.99 21.75 -1.36
C LYS A 191 31.87 22.66 -2.60
N PHE A 192 30.70 23.25 -2.84
CA PHE A 192 30.45 24.07 -4.04
C PHE A 192 29.84 25.43 -3.68
N PRO A 193 30.56 26.28 -2.92
CA PRO A 193 30.01 27.54 -2.41
C PRO A 193 29.71 28.55 -3.53
N GLU A 194 30.56 28.63 -4.55
CA GLU A 194 30.37 29.56 -5.69
C GLU A 194 29.10 29.22 -6.48
N PHE A 195 28.85 27.92 -6.71
CA PHE A 195 27.63 27.45 -7.38
C PHE A 195 26.39 27.86 -6.59
N VAL A 196 26.38 27.63 -5.27
CA VAL A 196 25.24 27.98 -4.42
C VAL A 196 25.03 29.50 -4.35
N ALA A 197 26.10 30.29 -4.24
CA ALA A 197 26.02 31.75 -4.22
C ALA A 197 25.39 32.31 -5.49
N ARG A 198 25.73 31.76 -6.66
CA ARG A 198 25.13 32.14 -7.95
C ARG A 198 23.65 31.78 -8.05
N ILE A 199 23.22 30.63 -7.50
CA ILE A 199 21.79 30.29 -7.41
C ILE A 199 21.06 31.25 -6.46
N GLN A 200 21.70 31.66 -5.36
CA GLN A 200 21.13 32.65 -4.44
C GLN A 200 21.00 34.04 -5.05
N ALA A 201 21.89 34.44 -5.96
CA ALA A 201 21.79 35.71 -6.68
C ALA A 201 20.61 35.74 -7.66
N ASN A 202 20.21 34.57 -8.21
CA ASN A 202 19.03 34.46 -9.07
C ASN A 202 18.08 33.31 -8.64
N PRO A 203 17.32 33.49 -7.54
CA PRO A 203 16.43 32.45 -7.02
C PRO A 203 15.25 32.12 -7.93
N SER A 204 14.84 33.03 -8.81
CA SER A 204 13.65 32.90 -9.67
C SER A 204 13.94 32.37 -11.08
N GLY A 205 15.22 32.25 -11.48
CA GLY A 205 15.57 31.73 -12.81
C GLY A 205 15.07 30.29 -13.04
N ASP A 206 14.56 29.99 -14.24
CA ASP A 206 14.07 28.65 -14.59
C ASP A 206 15.06 27.89 -15.48
N VAL A 207 15.71 28.61 -16.40
CA VAL A 207 16.74 28.07 -17.28
C VAL A 207 18.10 28.57 -16.81
N PHE A 208 19.00 27.64 -16.54
CA PHE A 208 20.37 27.92 -16.15
C PHE A 208 21.35 27.33 -17.15
N ASN A 209 22.32 28.13 -17.58
CA ASN A 209 23.45 27.69 -18.38
C ASN A 209 24.70 27.57 -17.50
N ASP A 210 25.65 26.77 -17.93
CA ASP A 210 26.94 26.60 -17.24
C ASP A 210 27.72 27.92 -17.09
N THR A 211 27.63 28.82 -18.08
CA THR A 211 28.22 30.16 -18.07
C THR A 211 27.62 31.11 -17.02
N ASP A 212 26.43 30.81 -16.49
CA ASP A 212 25.79 31.65 -15.47
C ASP A 212 26.43 31.47 -14.08
N PHE A 213 27.12 30.33 -13.88
CA PHE A 213 27.75 29.97 -12.62
C PHE A 213 29.25 30.23 -12.63
N TYR A 214 29.92 29.84 -13.71
CA TYR A 214 31.37 29.87 -13.84
C TYR A 214 31.78 30.47 -15.20
N PRO A 215 32.99 31.06 -15.31
CA PRO A 215 33.54 31.49 -16.60
C PRO A 215 33.60 30.34 -17.61
N ALA A 216 33.41 30.65 -18.90
CA ALA A 216 33.30 29.66 -19.98
C ALA A 216 34.46 28.65 -20.04
N ASP A 217 35.66 29.08 -19.67
CA ASP A 217 36.88 28.26 -19.70
C ASP A 217 36.88 27.13 -18.65
N ILE A 218 36.23 27.35 -17.51
CA ILE A 218 36.25 26.46 -16.33
C ILE A 218 34.88 25.79 -16.10
N ALA A 219 33.81 26.37 -16.64
CA ALA A 219 32.43 25.95 -16.37
C ALA A 219 32.20 24.46 -16.63
N LYS A 220 32.67 23.94 -17.76
CA LYS A 220 32.48 22.53 -18.13
C LYS A 220 33.12 21.56 -17.14
N GLU A 221 34.32 21.87 -16.66
CA GLU A 221 35.04 21.03 -15.71
C GLU A 221 34.34 21.04 -14.34
N LYS A 222 33.94 22.22 -13.86
CA LYS A 222 33.22 22.37 -12.59
C LYS A 222 31.85 21.69 -12.60
N MET A 223 31.10 21.79 -13.68
CA MET A 223 29.81 21.07 -13.80
C MET A 223 29.98 19.55 -13.78
N LYS A 224 31.07 19.04 -14.38
CA LYS A 224 31.39 17.62 -14.36
C LYS A 224 31.83 17.17 -12.96
N GLU A 225 32.58 18.00 -12.23
CA GLU A 225 33.00 17.77 -10.84
C GLU A 225 31.78 17.62 -9.91
N ILE A 226 30.83 18.57 -9.99
CA ILE A 226 29.58 18.53 -9.22
C ILE A 226 28.79 17.26 -9.56
N GLY A 227 28.60 16.97 -10.85
CA GLY A 227 27.88 15.78 -11.30
C GLY A 227 28.55 14.47 -10.85
N ALA A 228 29.88 14.41 -10.82
CA ALA A 228 30.63 13.26 -10.32
C ALA A 228 30.46 13.08 -8.81
N TRP A 229 30.53 14.17 -8.04
CA TRP A 229 30.28 14.13 -6.61
C TRP A 229 28.86 13.68 -6.29
N LEU A 230 27.84 14.23 -6.97
CA LEU A 230 26.46 13.80 -6.78
C LEU A 230 26.28 12.31 -7.05
N LYS A 231 26.85 11.78 -8.13
CA LYS A 231 26.82 10.32 -8.39
C LYS A 231 27.50 9.50 -7.29
N SER A 232 28.57 10.02 -6.68
CA SER A 232 29.23 9.34 -5.56
C SER A 232 28.36 9.29 -4.29
N VAL A 233 27.51 10.30 -4.08
CA VAL A 233 26.56 10.36 -2.96
C VAL A 233 25.28 9.57 -3.25
N GLU A 234 24.80 9.60 -4.50
CA GLU A 234 23.52 9.02 -4.93
C GLU A 234 23.55 7.49 -5.10
N THR A 235 24.71 6.83 -5.03
CA THR A 235 24.86 5.48 -5.60
C THR A 235 24.24 4.33 -4.79
N LYS A 236 23.87 4.51 -3.51
CA LYS A 236 23.30 3.40 -2.70
C LYS A 236 22.23 3.73 -1.64
N SER A 237 22.07 4.99 -1.18
CA SER A 237 21.25 5.27 0.02
C SER A 237 19.92 6.00 -0.21
N LEU A 238 19.64 6.49 -1.43
CA LEU A 238 18.46 7.30 -1.70
C LEU A 238 17.32 6.46 -2.29
N GLU A 239 16.64 5.73 -1.43
CA GLU A 239 15.43 4.99 -1.81
C GLU A 239 14.28 5.96 -2.09
N ARG A 240 13.72 5.89 -3.30
CA ARG A 240 12.61 6.74 -3.74
C ARG A 240 11.30 5.99 -3.56
N VAL A 241 10.36 6.60 -2.85
CA VAL A 241 9.05 6.03 -2.59
C VAL A 241 7.93 7.01 -2.91
N PRO A 242 6.70 6.53 -3.20
CA PRO A 242 5.53 7.37 -3.31
C PRO A 242 5.32 8.23 -2.05
N LEU A 243 4.69 9.40 -2.21
CA LEU A 243 4.39 10.29 -1.08
C LEU A 243 3.52 9.61 -0.01
N ASP A 244 2.57 8.78 -0.45
CA ASP A 244 1.57 8.13 0.40
C ASP A 244 2.11 6.85 1.07
N ALA A 245 3.33 6.42 0.70
CA ALA A 245 3.98 5.28 1.33
C ALA A 245 4.55 5.68 2.69
N GLU A 246 4.21 4.91 3.73
CA GLU A 246 4.75 5.04 5.07
C GLU A 246 5.82 3.97 5.23
N GLN A 247 7.08 4.32 5.52
CA GLN A 247 8.15 3.32 5.68
C GLN A 247 9.15 3.76 6.74
N MET A 248 9.69 2.78 7.47
CA MET A 248 10.76 2.98 8.43
C MET A 248 12.13 3.07 7.74
N ASN A 249 13.07 3.77 8.38
CA ASN A 249 14.45 3.82 7.93
C ASN A 249 15.18 2.49 8.26
N SER A 250 16.28 2.22 7.55
CA SER A 250 17.07 0.99 7.73
C SER A 250 17.54 0.78 9.18
N ASP A 251 18.02 1.84 9.85
CA ASP A 251 18.50 1.78 11.23
C ASP A 251 17.40 1.30 12.22
N THR A 252 16.17 1.77 12.05
CA THR A 252 15.01 1.37 12.87
C THR A 252 14.58 -0.05 12.55
N VAL A 253 14.60 -0.45 11.29
CA VAL A 253 14.29 -1.84 10.88
C VAL A 253 15.28 -2.82 11.50
N MET A 254 16.58 -2.52 11.50
CA MET A 254 17.57 -3.36 12.17
C MET A 254 17.42 -3.40 13.70
N ALA A 255 16.91 -2.32 14.32
CA ALA A 255 16.60 -2.31 15.74
C ALA A 255 15.38 -3.18 16.06
N LEU A 256 14.35 -3.14 15.21
CA LEU A 256 13.18 -4.03 15.30
C LEU A 256 13.57 -5.49 15.16
N GLU A 257 14.41 -5.81 14.18
CA GLU A 257 14.89 -7.18 13.97
C GLU A 257 15.61 -7.72 15.21
N ARG A 258 16.49 -6.92 15.83
CA ARG A 258 17.18 -7.28 17.08
C ARG A 258 16.21 -7.47 18.25
N ALA A 259 15.18 -6.64 18.36
CA ALA A 259 14.17 -6.77 19.40
C ALA A 259 13.30 -8.03 19.21
N ALA A 260 12.94 -8.35 17.96
CA ALA A 260 12.23 -9.57 17.61
C ALA A 260 13.07 -10.82 17.93
N GLU A 261 14.34 -10.83 17.54
CA GLU A 261 15.27 -11.93 17.84
C GLU A 261 15.40 -12.17 19.36
N HIS A 262 15.53 -11.09 20.13
CA HIS A 262 15.58 -11.18 21.59
C HIS A 262 14.29 -11.81 22.15
N TYR A 263 13.11 -11.41 21.66
CA TYR A 263 11.84 -12.00 22.06
C TYR A 263 11.71 -13.49 21.67
N LEU A 264 12.17 -13.87 20.48
CA LEU A 264 12.19 -15.26 20.03
C LEU A 264 13.05 -16.13 20.96
N SER A 265 14.22 -15.62 21.36
CA SER A 265 15.12 -16.33 22.29
C SER A 265 14.47 -16.62 23.65
N LEU A 266 13.61 -15.72 24.13
CA LEU A 266 12.87 -15.89 25.39
C LEU A 266 11.68 -16.83 25.28
N SER A 267 11.04 -16.88 24.11
CA SER A 267 9.77 -17.61 23.90
C SER A 267 9.94 -19.03 23.35
N ALA A 268 11.11 -19.37 22.79
CA ALA A 268 11.36 -20.64 22.08
C ALA A 268 10.98 -21.91 22.87
N ASN A 269 11.19 -21.92 24.19
CA ASN A 269 10.97 -23.10 25.05
C ASN A 269 9.65 -23.04 25.86
N GLN A 270 8.77 -22.09 25.57
CA GLN A 270 7.57 -21.84 26.39
C GLN A 270 6.27 -22.00 25.61
N ILE A 271 6.23 -23.00 24.73
CA ILE A 271 5.10 -23.35 23.90
C ILE A 271 4.34 -24.51 24.54
N GLU A 272 3.04 -24.33 24.79
CA GLU A 272 2.15 -25.36 25.32
C GLU A 272 0.86 -25.44 24.52
N ASP A 273 0.42 -26.66 24.25
CA ASP A 273 -0.87 -26.93 23.63
C ASP A 273 -1.98 -26.84 24.68
N LYS A 274 -3.01 -26.04 24.39
CA LYS A 274 -4.20 -25.92 25.23
C LYS A 274 -5.42 -26.37 24.46
N ILE A 275 -6.16 -27.32 25.04
CA ILE A 275 -7.44 -27.77 24.53
C ILE A 275 -8.52 -26.74 24.91
N MET A 276 -9.35 -26.36 23.94
CA MET A 276 -10.47 -25.44 24.10
C MET A 276 -11.71 -26.07 23.47
N ASN A 277 -12.75 -26.27 24.29
CA ASN A 277 -14.00 -26.87 23.85
C ASN A 277 -15.06 -25.79 23.60
N GLY A 278 -16.00 -26.08 22.70
CA GLY A 278 -17.15 -25.21 22.45
C GLY A 278 -16.79 -23.88 21.80
N VAL A 279 -15.85 -23.88 20.85
CA VAL A 279 -15.46 -22.70 20.07
C VAL A 279 -16.45 -22.47 18.91
N PRO A 280 -17.03 -21.26 18.77
CA PRO A 280 -17.96 -20.97 17.68
C PRO A 280 -17.24 -20.77 16.34
N ARG A 281 -17.95 -20.98 15.22
CA ARG A 281 -17.46 -20.83 13.84
C ARG A 281 -16.71 -19.52 13.60
N HIS A 282 -17.31 -18.39 13.95
CA HIS A 282 -16.73 -17.06 13.70
C HIS A 282 -15.43 -16.80 14.48
N ALA A 283 -15.14 -17.58 15.53
CA ALA A 283 -13.89 -17.53 16.30
C ALA A 283 -12.75 -18.33 15.68
N LEU A 284 -12.98 -18.98 14.54
CA LEU A 284 -11.97 -19.65 13.74
C LEU A 284 -11.81 -18.95 12.41
N LEU A 285 -10.57 -18.77 11.99
CA LEU A 285 -10.21 -18.33 10.66
C LEU A 285 -9.58 -19.48 9.90
N LYS A 286 -10.25 -19.92 8.83
CA LYS A 286 -9.66 -20.87 7.88
C LYS A 286 -8.65 -20.12 7.01
N PRO A 287 -7.42 -20.65 6.82
CA PRO A 287 -6.40 -20.01 5.97
C PRO A 287 -6.86 -19.66 4.56
N SER A 288 -7.70 -20.50 3.95
CA SER A 288 -8.28 -20.28 2.61
C SER A 288 -9.21 -19.08 2.53
N ASP A 289 -9.78 -18.67 3.66
CA ASP A 289 -10.79 -17.60 3.73
C ASP A 289 -10.18 -16.26 4.13
N ALA A 290 -8.85 -16.19 4.30
CA ALA A 290 -8.12 -14.99 4.71
C ALA A 290 -8.48 -13.79 3.83
N GLU A 291 -8.50 -13.97 2.50
CA GLU A 291 -8.78 -12.89 1.57
C GLU A 291 -10.17 -12.26 1.75
N GLN A 292 -11.17 -13.08 2.06
CA GLN A 292 -12.57 -12.68 2.20
C GLN A 292 -12.92 -12.13 3.59
N ARG A 293 -12.04 -12.31 4.58
CA ARG A 293 -12.29 -11.92 5.99
C ARG A 293 -11.39 -10.81 6.50
N LEU A 294 -10.21 -10.62 5.90
CA LEU A 294 -9.14 -9.79 6.48
C LEU A 294 -8.94 -8.44 5.80
N GLY A 295 -9.65 -8.16 4.70
CA GLY A 295 -9.50 -6.93 3.92
C GLY A 295 -9.81 -5.63 4.69
N GLY A 296 -10.68 -5.69 5.70
CA GLY A 296 -11.09 -4.52 6.49
C GLY A 296 -10.15 -4.10 7.62
N GLN A 297 -9.00 -4.75 7.77
CA GLN A 297 -8.06 -4.45 8.85
C GLN A 297 -7.26 -3.18 8.58
N ARG A 298 -7.03 -2.38 9.63
CA ARG A 298 -6.08 -1.27 9.65
C ARG A 298 -4.71 -1.75 10.13
N PHE A 299 -3.67 -1.11 9.59
CA PHE A 299 -2.29 -1.37 9.94
C PHE A 299 -1.54 -0.06 10.15
N ALA A 300 -0.60 -0.08 11.08
CA ALA A 300 0.34 0.98 11.38
C ALA A 300 1.78 0.44 11.36
N LEU A 301 2.74 1.35 11.20
CA LEU A 301 4.16 1.02 11.31
C LEU A 301 4.47 0.52 12.73
N GLY A 302 5.09 -0.66 12.83
CA GLY A 302 5.41 -1.31 14.09
C GLY A 302 4.38 -2.36 14.54
N ASP A 303 3.26 -2.51 13.83
CA ASP A 303 2.29 -3.56 14.12
C ASP A 303 2.91 -4.96 14.02
N ARG A 304 2.56 -5.82 14.98
CA ARG A 304 2.88 -7.24 14.94
C ARG A 304 1.80 -7.98 14.17
N ILE A 305 2.23 -8.85 13.27
CA ILE A 305 1.31 -9.59 12.40
C ILE A 305 1.65 -11.08 12.40
N VAL A 306 0.69 -11.88 11.93
CA VAL A 306 0.91 -13.27 11.55
C VAL A 306 0.42 -13.49 10.12
N TYR A 307 1.21 -14.19 9.31
CA TYR A 307 0.81 -14.62 7.98
C TYR A 307 -0.13 -15.81 8.07
N VAL A 308 -1.32 -15.70 7.48
CA VAL A 308 -2.42 -16.66 7.69
C VAL A 308 -2.86 -17.38 6.44
N GLN A 309 -2.49 -16.90 5.26
CA GLN A 309 -2.83 -17.54 4.01
C GLN A 309 -2.10 -18.89 3.86
N ASP A 310 -2.79 -19.91 3.35
CA ASP A 310 -2.24 -21.26 3.10
C ASP A 310 -1.39 -21.37 1.84
N SER A 311 -1.41 -20.33 1.02
CA SER A 311 -0.72 -20.21 -0.23
C SER A 311 0.04 -18.87 -0.29
N GLY A 312 1.05 -18.82 -1.14
CA GLY A 312 1.88 -17.63 -1.34
C GLY A 312 3.35 -17.89 -1.08
N ARG A 313 4.11 -16.80 -0.92
CA ARG A 313 5.57 -16.84 -0.82
C ARG A 313 6.03 -17.07 0.62
N VAL A 314 5.28 -16.58 1.60
CA VAL A 314 5.65 -16.60 3.01
C VAL A 314 5.12 -17.89 3.66
N PRO A 315 5.89 -18.59 4.51
CA PRO A 315 5.39 -19.74 5.25
C PRO A 315 4.21 -19.37 6.15
N ILE A 316 3.16 -20.20 6.16
CA ILE A 316 1.99 -20.02 7.03
C ILE A 316 2.38 -19.95 8.51
N ALA A 317 1.65 -19.16 9.28
CA ALA A 317 1.86 -18.90 10.70
C ALA A 317 3.19 -18.20 11.04
N SER A 318 3.92 -17.69 10.03
CA SER A 318 5.08 -16.85 10.26
C SER A 318 4.67 -15.51 10.86
N ARG A 319 5.39 -15.08 11.89
CA ARG A 319 5.19 -13.79 12.54
C ARG A 319 6.19 -12.76 12.04
N GLY A 320 5.79 -11.50 12.12
CA GLY A 320 6.64 -10.40 11.70
C GLY A 320 6.13 -9.05 12.16
N THR A 321 6.89 -8.02 11.83
CA THR A 321 6.58 -6.63 12.15
C THR A 321 6.43 -5.82 10.86
N VAL A 322 5.38 -5.00 10.80
CA VAL A 322 5.14 -4.08 9.67
C VAL A 322 6.17 -2.95 9.71
N VAL A 323 6.96 -2.84 8.64
CA VAL A 323 8.00 -1.81 8.47
C VAL A 323 7.69 -0.83 7.34
N GLY A 324 6.76 -1.17 6.47
CA GLY A 324 6.28 -0.31 5.40
C GLY A 324 4.83 -0.59 5.03
N ILE A 325 4.13 0.47 4.62
CA ILE A 325 2.74 0.44 4.15
C ILE A 325 2.71 1.22 2.84
N THR A 326 2.34 0.54 1.77
CA THR A 326 2.15 1.14 0.45
C THR A 326 0.70 0.96 0.05
N LYS A 327 -0.03 2.08 -0.02
CA LYS A 327 -1.42 2.11 -0.48
C LYS A 327 -1.43 2.26 -2.00
N THR A 328 -1.99 1.29 -2.71
CA THR A 328 -2.33 1.44 -4.13
C THR A 328 -3.85 1.59 -4.27
N PRO A 329 -4.36 2.13 -5.39
CA PRO A 329 -5.80 2.28 -5.58
C PRO A 329 -6.62 0.99 -5.48
N ARG A 330 -5.97 -0.17 -5.67
CA ARG A 330 -6.64 -1.49 -5.63
C ARG A 330 -6.40 -2.23 -4.32
N THR A 331 -5.18 -2.19 -3.78
CA THR A 331 -4.81 -2.95 -2.60
C THR A 331 -3.82 -2.20 -1.72
N THR A 332 -3.87 -2.46 -0.42
CA THR A 332 -2.81 -2.05 0.49
C THR A 332 -1.78 -3.18 0.61
N MET A 333 -0.52 -2.86 0.37
CA MET A 333 0.61 -3.77 0.48
C MET A 333 1.44 -3.40 1.70
N LEU A 334 1.87 -4.40 2.46
CA LEU A 334 2.68 -4.27 3.66
C LEU A 334 4.08 -4.83 3.39
N ASP A 335 5.10 -4.03 3.68
CA ASP A 335 6.46 -4.54 3.82
C ASP A 335 6.62 -5.04 5.25
N VAL A 336 6.92 -6.34 5.40
CA VAL A 336 7.02 -7.01 6.69
C VAL A 336 8.41 -7.61 6.84
N VAL A 337 9.02 -7.41 8.01
CA VAL A 337 10.19 -8.16 8.45
C VAL A 337 9.72 -9.31 9.33
N PHE A 338 9.95 -10.54 8.86
CA PHE A 338 9.57 -11.74 9.57
C PHE A 338 10.62 -12.13 10.61
N ASP A 339 10.13 -12.78 11.66
CA ASP A 339 10.90 -13.25 12.80
C ASP A 339 11.93 -14.34 12.38
N TYR A 340 11.55 -15.19 11.43
CA TYR A 340 12.40 -16.24 10.88
C TYR A 340 12.75 -15.97 9.42
N SER A 341 13.94 -16.43 9.00
CA SER A 341 14.34 -16.42 7.60
C SER A 341 13.65 -17.52 6.80
N PHE A 342 13.31 -17.26 5.55
CA PHE A 342 12.66 -18.21 4.64
C PHE A 342 13.12 -18.01 3.19
N MET A 343 13.06 -19.07 2.38
CA MET A 343 13.73 -19.14 1.06
C MET A 343 13.33 -18.03 0.08
N SER A 344 12.07 -17.59 0.10
CA SER A 344 11.54 -16.55 -0.78
C SER A 344 11.65 -15.14 -0.18
N GLY A 345 12.23 -15.01 1.02
CA GLY A 345 12.45 -13.74 1.68
C GLY A 345 13.54 -12.92 0.98
N THR A 346 13.50 -11.61 1.20
CA THR A 346 14.40 -10.61 0.64
C THR A 346 15.04 -9.79 1.76
N SER A 347 15.96 -8.88 1.44
CA SER A 347 16.50 -7.89 2.39
C SER A 347 15.70 -6.57 2.41
N LEU A 348 14.58 -6.49 1.68
CA LEU A 348 13.81 -5.25 1.45
C LEU A 348 14.70 -4.07 1.01
N GLY A 349 15.68 -4.32 0.15
CA GLY A 349 16.65 -3.30 -0.28
C GLY A 349 17.72 -3.04 0.78
N ASP A 350 18.24 -4.10 1.42
CA ASP A 350 19.28 -4.06 2.46
C ASP A 350 18.86 -3.27 3.72
N ARG A 351 17.56 -3.30 4.03
CA ARG A 351 16.97 -2.73 5.25
C ARG A 351 16.87 -3.72 6.40
N CYS A 352 16.79 -5.02 6.08
CA CYS A 352 16.81 -6.11 7.06
C CYS A 352 17.80 -7.18 6.64
N SER A 353 18.06 -8.15 7.52
CA SER A 353 18.85 -9.32 7.17
C SER A 353 18.28 -10.05 5.94
N PRO A 354 19.14 -10.69 5.13
CA PRO A 354 18.70 -11.48 3.99
C PRO A 354 17.66 -12.54 4.38
N PHE A 355 16.73 -12.82 3.47
CA PHE A 355 15.70 -13.85 3.64
C PHE A 355 14.67 -13.60 4.75
N ARG A 356 14.61 -12.41 5.36
CA ARG A 356 13.61 -12.08 6.40
C ARG A 356 12.48 -11.17 5.94
N GLY A 357 12.68 -10.36 4.90
CA GLY A 357 11.71 -9.36 4.47
C GLY A 357 10.83 -9.79 3.30
N SER A 358 9.55 -9.44 3.31
CA SER A 358 8.66 -9.65 2.15
C SER A 358 7.52 -8.64 2.10
N THR A 359 7.05 -8.34 0.90
CA THR A 359 5.89 -7.50 0.65
C THR A 359 4.65 -8.38 0.45
N VAL A 360 3.65 -8.20 1.30
CA VAL A 360 2.43 -9.03 1.36
C VAL A 360 1.17 -8.15 1.35
N PRO A 361 0.04 -8.60 0.77
CA PRO A 361 -1.20 -7.85 0.84
C PRO A 361 -1.79 -7.88 2.26
N VAL A 362 -2.56 -6.85 2.63
CA VAL A 362 -3.26 -6.80 3.94
C VAL A 362 -4.19 -8.00 4.18
N THR A 363 -4.70 -8.59 3.09
CA THR A 363 -5.61 -9.75 3.11
C THR A 363 -4.94 -11.07 3.48
N SER A 364 -3.61 -11.16 3.43
CA SER A 364 -2.88 -12.41 3.75
C SER A 364 -2.39 -12.47 5.20
N VAL A 365 -2.59 -11.40 5.98
CA VAL A 365 -2.06 -11.26 7.34
C VAL A 365 -3.15 -10.86 8.34
N LEU A 366 -2.95 -11.26 9.59
CA LEU A 366 -3.78 -10.89 10.74
C LEU A 366 -2.99 -9.95 11.66
N ASN A 367 -3.57 -8.79 12.01
CA ASN A 367 -2.97 -7.82 12.92
C ASN A 367 -3.11 -8.27 14.38
N LEU A 368 -1.98 -8.55 15.04
CA LEU A 368 -1.91 -9.01 16.44
C LEU A 368 -1.85 -7.85 17.45
N SER A 369 -1.40 -6.68 16.99
CA SER A 369 -1.30 -5.46 17.79
C SER A 369 -2.65 -4.75 17.90
N ASP A 370 -3.23 -4.29 16.78
CA ASP A 370 -4.61 -3.79 16.71
C ASP A 370 -5.57 -4.92 16.31
N ARG A 371 -6.05 -5.65 17.32
CA ARG A 371 -6.86 -6.85 17.15
C ARG A 371 -8.29 -6.51 16.72
N GLN A 372 -8.52 -6.46 15.42
CA GLN A 372 -9.79 -6.02 14.81
C GLN A 372 -10.75 -7.17 14.45
N CYS A 373 -10.25 -8.40 14.32
CA CYS A 373 -11.06 -9.57 13.95
C CYS A 373 -11.38 -10.46 15.16
N ILE A 374 -11.47 -9.89 16.36
CA ILE A 374 -11.75 -10.66 17.57
C ILE A 374 -13.18 -11.19 17.53
N ALA A 375 -13.32 -12.50 17.72
CA ALA A 375 -14.58 -13.12 18.06
C ALA A 375 -14.80 -13.00 19.57
N GLU A 376 -15.67 -12.08 19.98
CA GLU A 376 -15.95 -11.88 21.40
C GLU A 376 -16.58 -13.13 22.00
N SER A 377 -16.02 -13.59 23.12
CA SER A 377 -16.70 -14.58 23.95
C SER A 377 -17.89 -13.93 24.68
N LYS A 378 -18.98 -14.67 24.90
CA LYS A 378 -20.14 -14.18 25.69
C LYS A 378 -19.74 -13.63 27.07
N ALA A 379 -18.66 -14.17 27.66
CA ALA A 379 -18.11 -13.71 28.93
C ALA A 379 -17.31 -12.40 28.83
N ALA A 380 -16.65 -12.13 27.71
CA ALA A 380 -15.94 -10.88 27.45
C ALA A 380 -16.91 -9.74 27.11
N ALA A 381 -17.96 -10.03 26.32
CA ALA A 381 -19.03 -9.09 26.02
C ALA A 381 -19.76 -8.61 27.30
N GLN A 382 -19.97 -9.50 28.28
CA GLN A 382 -20.55 -9.14 29.58
C GLN A 382 -19.62 -8.34 30.50
N LYS A 383 -18.29 -8.44 30.32
CA LYS A 383 -17.30 -7.68 31.11
C LYS A 383 -17.00 -6.29 30.55
N ARG A 384 -17.30 -6.03 29.27
CA ARG A 384 -17.28 -4.68 28.71
C ARG A 384 -18.42 -3.89 29.32
N GLN A 385 -18.14 -3.13 30.39
CA GLN A 385 -19.05 -2.09 30.84
C GLN A 385 -19.31 -1.16 29.64
N PRO A 386 -20.57 -0.77 29.37
CA PRO A 386 -20.83 0.27 28.38
C PRO A 386 -19.96 1.48 28.71
N PRO A 387 -19.42 2.19 27.70
CA PRO A 387 -18.57 3.35 27.95
C PRO A 387 -19.32 4.25 28.93
N LYS A 388 -18.78 4.39 30.14
CA LYS A 388 -19.29 5.37 31.09
C LYS A 388 -19.10 6.70 30.39
N GLN A 389 -20.21 7.27 29.90
CA GLN A 389 -20.23 8.67 29.51
C GLN A 389 -19.86 9.43 30.77
N THR A 390 -18.60 9.82 30.90
CA THR A 390 -18.20 10.77 31.92
C THR A 390 -18.76 12.11 31.43
N PRO A 391 -19.82 12.66 32.03
CA PRO A 391 -20.20 14.02 31.72
C PRO A 391 -18.98 14.90 31.98
N LEU A 392 -18.71 15.81 31.05
CA LEU A 392 -17.65 16.81 31.15
C LEU A 392 -17.83 17.57 32.47
N THR A 393 -17.14 17.16 33.52
CA THR A 393 -17.10 17.90 34.79
C THR A 393 -15.91 18.82 34.72
N VAL A 394 -16.21 20.10 34.50
CA VAL A 394 -15.27 21.18 34.71
C VAL A 394 -14.84 21.15 36.18
N ASN A 395 -13.53 21.23 36.41
CA ASN A 395 -12.93 21.19 37.73
C ASN A 395 -13.33 22.46 38.51
N GLY A 396 -14.34 22.35 39.37
CA GLY A 396 -14.86 23.45 40.19
C GLY A 396 -16.18 23.04 40.83
N GLY A 397 -16.11 22.62 42.09
CA GLY A 397 -17.14 21.84 42.75
C GLY A 397 -18.53 22.47 42.83
N TYR A 398 -19.55 21.64 42.64
CA TYR A 398 -20.82 21.61 43.36
C TYR A 398 -21.32 20.15 43.28
N GLY A 399 -21.95 19.68 44.36
CA GLY A 399 -22.46 18.31 44.50
C GLY A 399 -23.53 17.93 43.47
N PRO A 400 -24.01 16.68 43.49
CA PRO A 400 -24.91 16.15 42.48
C PRO A 400 -26.20 17.00 42.39
N PRO A 401 -26.65 17.36 41.19
CA PRO A 401 -27.85 18.18 41.03
C PRO A 401 -29.07 17.33 41.42
N GLN A 402 -29.81 17.83 42.41
CA GLN A 402 -31.11 17.31 42.78
C GLN A 402 -32.06 17.46 41.57
N GLU A 403 -32.78 16.40 41.25
CA GLU A 403 -33.72 16.34 40.13
C GLU A 403 -34.72 17.49 40.17
N GLN A 404 -34.63 18.42 39.21
CA GLN A 404 -35.66 19.43 39.01
C GLN A 404 -35.96 19.60 37.52
N TRP A 405 -36.49 18.53 36.91
CA TRP A 405 -37.12 18.64 35.61
C TRP A 405 -38.45 19.38 35.77
N ARG A 406 -38.49 20.64 35.30
CA ARG A 406 -39.76 21.33 35.03
C ARG A 406 -40.15 21.06 33.58
N PRO A 407 -41.37 20.57 33.30
CA PRO A 407 -41.84 20.43 31.92
C PRO A 407 -41.87 21.83 31.27
N ALA A 408 -41.34 21.92 30.05
CA ALA A 408 -41.45 23.14 29.26
C ALA A 408 -42.92 23.41 28.93
N ASN A 409 -43.36 24.67 29.10
CA ASN A 409 -44.70 25.06 28.67
C ASN A 409 -44.85 24.85 27.16
N ALA A 410 -46.04 24.36 26.76
CA ALA A 410 -46.36 24.13 25.36
C ALA A 410 -46.15 25.42 24.55
N PRO A 411 -45.43 25.37 23.40
CA PRO A 411 -45.24 26.53 22.56
C PRO A 411 -46.61 27.03 22.04
N PRO A 412 -46.78 28.35 21.86
CA PRO A 412 -48.03 28.92 21.37
C PRO A 412 -48.39 28.38 19.98
N PRO A 413 -49.69 28.27 19.64
CA PRO A 413 -50.14 27.71 18.38
C PRO A 413 -49.61 28.53 17.20
N LEU A 414 -49.00 27.84 16.24
CA LEU A 414 -48.50 28.40 14.99
C LEU A 414 -49.65 29.05 14.21
N ARG A 415 -49.70 30.39 14.17
CA ARG A 415 -50.57 31.13 13.26
C ARG A 415 -49.83 31.35 11.95
N GLY A 416 -50.06 30.47 10.98
CA GLY A 416 -49.54 30.61 9.62
C GLY A 416 -50.00 29.48 8.70
N SER A 417 -50.18 29.79 7.42
CA SER A 417 -50.57 28.82 6.38
C SER A 417 -49.46 27.80 6.09
N PHE A 418 -49.85 26.57 5.76
CA PHE A 418 -49.00 25.38 5.57
C PHE A 418 -47.77 25.58 4.64
N SER A 419 -47.79 26.56 3.74
CA SER A 419 -46.68 26.88 2.82
C SER A 419 -45.42 27.47 3.49
N GLY A 420 -45.47 27.89 4.76
CA GLY A 420 -44.31 28.44 5.48
C GLY A 420 -43.47 27.42 6.24
N ALA A 421 -43.93 26.16 6.36
CA ALA A 421 -43.31 25.15 7.22
C ALA A 421 -42.22 24.30 6.53
N MET A 422 -42.15 24.28 5.19
CA MET A 422 -41.19 23.46 4.43
C MET A 422 -40.02 24.24 3.81
N GLY A 423 -40.04 25.58 3.83
CA GLY A 423 -38.95 26.40 3.31
C GLY A 423 -38.42 27.29 4.42
N GLY A 424 -37.41 26.83 5.15
CA GLY A 424 -36.80 27.53 6.29
C GLY A 424 -36.22 28.90 5.93
N ARG A 425 -37.09 29.91 5.81
CA ARG A 425 -36.78 31.33 5.70
C ARG A 425 -37.82 32.14 6.48
N GLY A 426 -37.73 32.04 7.81
CA GLY A 426 -38.35 32.96 8.75
C GLY A 426 -37.36 34.05 9.16
N ARG A 427 -37.76 35.30 9.00
CA ARG A 427 -36.94 36.51 9.13
C ARG A 427 -37.18 37.16 10.51
N GLY A 428 -36.11 37.56 11.19
CA GLY A 428 -36.11 38.46 12.37
C GLY A 428 -35.72 37.75 13.68
N GLY A 429 -34.87 38.29 14.56
CA GLY A 429 -34.16 39.55 14.60
C GLY A 429 -33.25 39.57 15.84
N HIS A 430 -32.06 40.15 15.65
CA HIS A 430 -31.13 40.78 16.61
C HIS A 430 -31.17 40.43 18.11
N ASP A 431 -30.06 39.85 18.59
CA ASP A 431 -29.39 40.28 19.83
C ASP A 431 -27.85 40.08 19.77
N ASN A 432 -27.17 41.23 19.69
CA ASN A 432 -25.86 41.65 20.21
C ASN A 432 -24.70 40.62 20.45
N LEU A 433 -23.66 40.66 19.61
CA LEU A 433 -22.25 40.42 20.00
C LEU A 433 -21.30 41.27 19.12
N PRO A 434 -20.32 42.01 19.68
CA PRO A 434 -19.45 42.89 18.90
C PRO A 434 -18.18 42.14 18.47
N ILE A 435 -17.96 42.01 17.15
CA ILE A 435 -16.61 41.82 16.60
C ILE A 435 -16.23 43.03 15.75
N ARG A 436 -15.06 43.53 16.11
CA ARG A 436 -14.40 44.75 15.71
C ARG A 436 -13.54 44.47 14.46
N GLY A 437 -13.77 45.25 13.40
CA GLY A 437 -12.72 45.68 12.47
C GLY A 437 -12.66 45.01 11.09
N GLY A 438 -12.96 45.78 10.03
CA GLY A 438 -12.53 45.49 8.66
C GLY A 438 -13.50 45.94 7.56
N ASN A 439 -13.37 47.19 7.12
CA ASN A 439 -14.22 47.85 6.11
C ASN A 439 -14.14 47.18 4.70
N PRO A 440 -15.26 46.99 3.98
CA PRO A 440 -15.29 46.52 2.59
C PRO A 440 -15.36 47.68 1.59
N ASN A 441 -14.68 47.56 0.45
CA ASN A 441 -14.94 48.43 -0.70
C ASN A 441 -14.79 47.68 -2.04
N ARG A 442 -15.81 47.87 -2.89
CA ARG A 442 -15.93 47.55 -4.34
C ARG A 442 -16.08 46.06 -4.68
N GLY A 443 -16.95 45.63 -5.59
CA GLY A 443 -17.81 46.34 -6.53
C GLY A 443 -18.61 45.32 -7.36
N ARG A 444 -19.76 45.77 -7.87
CA ARG A 444 -20.69 45.05 -8.76
C ARG A 444 -20.00 44.64 -10.08
N GLY A 445 -20.39 43.48 -10.63
CA GLY A 445 -20.10 43.06 -12.00
C GLY A 445 -21.07 41.96 -12.46
N ARG A 446 -21.55 42.07 -13.70
CA ARG A 446 -22.76 41.47 -14.29
C ARG A 446 -22.36 40.71 -15.57
N GLY A 447 -23.04 39.60 -15.89
CA GLY A 447 -22.98 38.88 -17.19
C GLY A 447 -21.97 37.73 -17.23
N GLY A 448 -22.13 36.64 -17.99
CA GLY A 448 -23.11 36.25 -18.99
C GLY A 448 -22.79 34.83 -19.53
N ARG A 449 -23.83 34.22 -20.14
CA ARG A 449 -24.00 32.95 -20.87
C ARG A 449 -22.79 32.27 -21.54
N GLY A 450 -22.87 30.93 -21.63
CA GLY A 450 -22.22 30.15 -22.69
C GLY A 450 -22.44 28.63 -22.56
N GLY A 451 -23.54 28.09 -23.09
CA GLY A 451 -23.77 26.65 -23.27
C GLY A 451 -23.89 26.32 -24.77
N TYR A 452 -23.13 25.34 -25.24
CA TYR A 452 -23.13 24.89 -26.64
C TYR A 452 -24.08 23.70 -26.81
N THR A 453 -24.99 23.79 -27.77
CA THR A 453 -25.75 22.67 -28.35
C THR A 453 -25.25 22.44 -29.77
N ILE A 454 -24.81 21.23 -30.08
CA ILE A 454 -24.49 20.77 -31.44
C ILE A 454 -25.75 20.08 -31.98
N VAL A 455 -26.19 20.49 -33.16
CA VAL A 455 -27.26 19.88 -33.93
C VAL A 455 -26.58 19.12 -35.06
N ASP A 456 -26.62 17.80 -35.03
CA ASP A 456 -26.28 16.96 -36.17
C ASP A 456 -27.54 16.17 -36.56
N ASN A 457 -27.90 16.27 -37.83
CA ASN A 457 -29.18 15.83 -38.37
C ASN A 457 -28.87 14.82 -39.49
N SER A 458 -28.55 13.59 -39.10
CA SER A 458 -28.48 12.43 -40.01
C SER A 458 -29.20 11.24 -39.36
N ASP A 459 -30.06 10.59 -40.14
CA ASP A 459 -30.94 9.51 -39.70
C ASP A 459 -30.13 8.22 -39.47
N PRO A 460 -30.01 7.71 -38.23
CA PRO A 460 -29.15 6.57 -37.89
C PRO A 460 -29.69 5.22 -38.37
N MET A 461 -30.77 5.19 -39.16
CA MET A 461 -31.44 3.96 -39.60
C MET A 461 -31.28 3.66 -41.11
N GLU A 462 -30.54 4.49 -41.85
CA GLU A 462 -30.30 4.24 -43.27
C GLU A 462 -29.49 2.93 -43.46
N ASN A 463 -30.10 1.93 -44.09
CA ASN A 463 -29.57 0.58 -44.41
C ASN A 463 -29.55 -0.49 -43.31
N VAL A 464 -30.30 -0.35 -42.21
CA VAL A 464 -30.44 -1.43 -41.22
C VAL A 464 -31.60 -2.37 -41.60
N VAL A 465 -31.30 -3.56 -42.12
CA VAL A 465 -32.30 -4.63 -42.32
C VAL A 465 -32.59 -5.30 -40.98
N ARG A 466 -33.76 -5.04 -40.40
CA ARG A 466 -34.23 -5.73 -39.19
C ARG A 466 -34.79 -7.10 -39.57
N ASN A 467 -34.39 -8.15 -38.83
CA ASN A 467 -34.75 -9.57 -39.04
C ASN A 467 -34.22 -10.22 -40.33
N ASN A 468 -32.89 -10.32 -40.45
CA ASN A 468 -32.26 -11.15 -41.48
C ASN A 468 -32.39 -12.65 -41.14
N LEU A 469 -33.45 -13.29 -41.62
CA LEU A 469 -33.71 -14.73 -41.47
C LEU A 469 -32.70 -15.64 -42.20
N ALA A 470 -31.80 -15.06 -43.02
CA ALA A 470 -30.73 -15.79 -43.71
C ALA A 470 -29.40 -15.82 -42.92
N PHE A 471 -29.35 -15.25 -41.72
CA PHE A 471 -28.14 -15.31 -40.88
C PHE A 471 -27.96 -16.72 -40.30
N ARG A 472 -26.93 -17.44 -40.78
CA ARG A 472 -26.51 -18.73 -40.21
C ARG A 472 -25.18 -18.54 -39.48
N PRO A 473 -25.11 -18.77 -38.16
CA PRO A 473 -23.85 -18.67 -37.42
C PRO A 473 -22.89 -19.79 -37.85
N GLN A 474 -21.68 -19.42 -38.25
CA GLN A 474 -20.59 -20.37 -38.53
C GLN A 474 -19.81 -20.66 -37.22
N ASN A 475 -19.54 -21.93 -36.96
CA ASN A 475 -18.75 -22.40 -35.82
C ASN A 475 -17.24 -22.17 -36.09
N MET A 476 -16.56 -21.41 -35.22
CA MET A 476 -15.12 -21.14 -35.32
C MET A 476 -14.27 -21.99 -34.35
N SER A 477 -14.48 -23.30 -34.30
CA SER A 477 -13.64 -24.21 -33.49
C SER A 477 -12.47 -24.86 -34.23
N ALA A 478 -12.16 -24.45 -35.47
CA ALA A 478 -11.01 -24.98 -36.21
C ALA A 478 -10.48 -23.95 -37.21
N VAL A 479 -9.67 -23.00 -36.73
CA VAL A 479 -8.81 -22.18 -37.60
C VAL A 479 -7.46 -22.89 -37.68
N PRO A 480 -7.01 -23.38 -38.86
CA PRO A 480 -5.64 -23.88 -39.00
C PRO A 480 -4.65 -22.72 -38.83
N PRO A 481 -3.44 -22.97 -38.29
CA PRO A 481 -2.45 -21.92 -38.15
C PRO A 481 -2.11 -21.33 -39.52
N PRO A 482 -1.89 -20.00 -39.61
CA PRO A 482 -1.52 -19.38 -40.87
C PRO A 482 -0.21 -20.00 -41.38
N ALA A 483 -0.26 -20.56 -42.58
CA ALA A 483 0.94 -20.85 -43.34
C ALA A 483 1.61 -19.50 -43.64
N ILE A 484 2.77 -19.24 -43.04
CA ILE A 484 3.99 -18.64 -43.60
C ILE A 484 4.95 -18.47 -42.41
N LEU A 485 5.79 -19.50 -42.21
CA LEU A 485 7.11 -19.37 -41.63
C LEU A 485 8.09 -19.38 -42.81
N ASN A 486 9.12 -18.53 -42.72
CA ASN A 486 10.25 -18.34 -43.64
C ASN A 486 10.13 -17.13 -44.57
N ASN A 487 10.58 -15.98 -44.06
CA ASN A 487 11.43 -15.12 -44.88
C ASN A 487 12.47 -14.42 -43.99
N ASP A 488 13.67 -14.99 -43.98
CA ASP A 488 14.89 -14.35 -43.53
C ASP A 488 15.21 -13.15 -44.42
N TYR A 489 14.98 -11.91 -43.97
CA TYR A 489 15.64 -10.74 -44.59
C TYR A 489 15.91 -9.60 -43.61
N ARG A 490 17.14 -9.64 -43.07
CA ARG A 490 18.12 -8.54 -43.01
C ARG A 490 17.62 -7.15 -42.63
N GLY A 491 17.78 -6.82 -41.34
CA GLY A 491 17.97 -5.45 -40.87
C GLY A 491 19.31 -4.88 -41.35
N ARG A 492 19.24 -3.69 -41.96
CA ARG A 492 20.38 -2.86 -42.39
C ARG A 492 21.24 -2.45 -41.20
N GLY A 493 22.47 -2.97 -41.12
CA GLY A 493 23.58 -2.41 -40.34
C GLY A 493 24.69 -1.95 -41.28
N ARG A 494 24.96 -0.64 -41.29
CA ARG A 494 26.11 -0.03 -41.96
C ARG A 494 27.40 -0.41 -41.22
N GLY A 495 28.41 -0.91 -41.93
CA GLY A 495 29.75 -1.11 -41.38
C GLY A 495 30.74 -1.63 -42.42
N ARG A 496 31.63 -0.76 -42.89
CA ARG A 496 32.75 -1.04 -43.80
C ARG A 496 33.80 -1.93 -43.10
N GLY A 497 34.46 -2.85 -43.82
CA GLY A 497 35.80 -3.32 -43.42
C GLY A 497 36.25 -4.71 -43.90
N ARG A 498 36.86 -4.75 -45.09
CA ARG A 498 38.05 -5.54 -45.54
C ARG A 498 38.30 -6.99 -45.06
N GLY A 499 38.40 -7.88 -46.05
CA GLY A 499 39.44 -8.92 -46.23
C GLY A 499 39.31 -10.17 -45.35
N GLY A 500 39.49 -11.41 -45.80
CA GLY A 500 40.02 -12.01 -47.01
C GLY A 500 40.23 -13.52 -46.71
N GLU A 501 40.11 -14.38 -47.73
CA GLU A 501 40.79 -15.68 -47.95
C GLU A 501 41.03 -16.66 -46.77
N GLY A 502 40.83 -17.98 -46.86
CA GLY A 502 40.67 -18.92 -47.97
C GLY A 502 40.47 -20.34 -47.40
N ARG A 503 39.72 -21.20 -48.12
CA ARG A 503 40.14 -22.46 -48.76
C ARG A 503 40.69 -23.61 -47.87
N GLY A 504 40.07 -24.79 -48.07
CA GLY A 504 40.73 -26.11 -48.08
C GLY A 504 40.13 -27.14 -47.12
N ARG A 505 39.18 -27.99 -47.54
CA ARG A 505 39.33 -29.36 -48.12
C ARG A 505 40.08 -30.37 -47.24
N GLY A 506 39.40 -31.49 -46.93
CA GLY A 506 40.05 -32.79 -46.66
C GLY A 506 39.22 -33.73 -45.77
N GLY A 507 38.60 -34.76 -46.35
CA GLY A 507 37.87 -35.83 -45.65
C GLY A 507 38.77 -37.02 -45.20
N PRO A 508 38.21 -38.24 -45.04
CA PRO A 508 38.20 -38.96 -43.74
C PRO A 508 38.85 -40.37 -43.76
N ARG A 509 39.00 -41.01 -42.58
CA ARG A 509 39.21 -42.47 -42.31
C ARG A 509 38.90 -42.71 -40.81
N GLY A 510 37.99 -43.58 -40.35
CA GLY A 510 37.97 -45.06 -40.42
C GLY A 510 38.99 -45.66 -39.43
N GLY A 511 38.71 -46.50 -38.43
CA GLY A 511 37.51 -47.19 -37.95
C GLY A 511 37.85 -48.07 -36.71
N HIS A 512 37.01 -49.08 -36.46
CA HIS A 512 37.17 -50.25 -35.56
C HIS A 512 36.66 -50.19 -34.11
N ALA A 513 35.57 -50.93 -33.89
CA ALA A 513 35.10 -51.57 -32.64
C ALA A 513 35.79 -52.96 -32.48
N PRO A 514 35.34 -53.96 -31.67
CA PRO A 514 34.33 -54.03 -30.59
C PRO A 514 34.73 -54.95 -29.37
N ARG A 515 33.73 -55.25 -28.51
CA ARG A 515 33.58 -56.37 -27.51
C ARG A 515 34.36 -56.19 -26.19
N GLY A 516 33.85 -56.53 -24.99
CA GLY A 516 32.60 -57.16 -24.56
C GLY A 516 32.86 -58.18 -23.43
N ARG A 517 32.06 -58.05 -22.33
CA ARG A 517 31.53 -59.14 -21.45
C ARG A 517 32.30 -59.61 -20.19
N GLY A 518 31.53 -59.71 -19.09
CA GLY A 518 31.68 -60.61 -17.91
C GLY A 518 32.50 -60.00 -16.75
N GLY A 519 32.20 -60.13 -15.46
CA GLY A 519 31.25 -60.88 -14.61
C GLY A 519 31.78 -60.67 -13.16
N ALA A 520 30.98 -60.26 -12.18
CA ALA A 520 30.20 -61.09 -11.25
C ALA A 520 30.85 -61.26 -9.84
N VAL A 521 30.04 -60.93 -8.81
CA VAL A 521 29.94 -61.46 -7.42
C VAL A 521 31.09 -61.26 -6.39
N ASN A 522 30.81 -60.53 -5.30
CA ASN A 522 30.69 -61.10 -3.93
C ASN A 522 30.31 -60.03 -2.89
N GLY A 523 29.39 -60.42 -2.00
CA GLY A 523 28.97 -59.64 -0.85
C GLY A 523 29.39 -60.28 0.47
N THR A 524 29.38 -59.46 1.52
CA THR A 524 29.31 -59.75 2.97
C THR A 524 28.97 -58.37 3.57
N GLY A 525 27.82 -58.10 4.20
CA GLY A 525 27.29 -58.72 5.40
C GLY A 525 27.98 -58.11 6.61
N HIS A 526 27.30 -57.24 7.38
CA HIS A 526 27.33 -57.16 8.86
C HIS A 526 26.33 -56.11 9.36
N SER A 527 25.43 -56.58 10.21
CA SER A 527 24.49 -55.83 11.03
C SER A 527 24.82 -56.12 12.49
N SER A 528 25.01 -55.06 13.29
CA SER A 528 24.74 -54.95 14.73
C SER A 528 24.76 -53.47 15.08
#